data_AF-A0AAE1M3X7-F1
#
_entry.id   AF-A0AAE1M3X7-F1
#
_cell.length_a   1.000
_cell.length_b   1.000
_cell.length_c   1.000
_cell.angle_alpha   90.00
_cell.angle_beta   90.00
_cell.angle_gamma   90.00
#
_symmetry.space_group_name_H-M   'P 1'
#
loop_
_entity.id
_entity.type
_entity.pdbx_description
1 polymer ?
#
loop_
_entity_poly.entity_id
_entity_poly.type
_entity_poly.pdbx_seq_one_letter_code
_entity_poly.pdbx_strand_id
1 'polypeptide(L)'
;MSTAATQNPASHSIATRAGSWRALQRHSSVAFLSTSAAASEPSASASSEQQQASASASSSSSPTPLTHYDIFPETLPLGPPPSGHFPIDTRALRREFLRLQARHHPDMHPPGPLKTRAEATSALINDAYKTLANPLLRAQYLLSLRGVDVATDETMQVDDPSLLAVVLEAHEDISDADKEEDLAELRAVNDARIGESEGVLEEAFREDDVPAAKREAVKLRYWVNIKQSLDNWEEGRPVVLQH
;
A
#
# COMPACT_ATOMS: atom_id res chain seq x y z
N MET A 1 47.58 28.10 -47.27
CA MET A 1 46.28 27.96 -47.97
C MET A 1 45.46 26.99 -47.15
N SER A 2 44.69 27.45 -46.16
CA SER A 2 43.26 27.84 -46.26
C SER A 2 42.43 26.66 -46.76
N THR A 3 41.57 26.00 -45.98
CA THR A 3 40.28 26.47 -45.38
C THR A 3 39.78 25.33 -44.46
N ALA A 4 39.37 25.52 -43.20
CA ALA A 4 38.19 26.18 -42.62
C ALA A 4 36.86 25.40 -42.74
N ALA A 5 36.07 25.43 -41.66
CA ALA A 5 34.69 24.94 -41.43
C ALA A 5 34.61 23.55 -40.72
N THR A 6 33.95 23.33 -39.58
CA THR A 6 32.77 23.97 -38.95
C THR A 6 32.71 23.72 -37.44
N GLN A 7 32.00 24.61 -36.75
CA GLN A 7 31.79 24.84 -35.31
C GLN A 7 31.05 23.75 -34.50
N ASN A 8 31.44 23.65 -33.21
CA ASN A 8 30.71 23.57 -31.91
C ASN A 8 29.16 23.68 -31.92
N PRO A 9 28.37 23.37 -30.84
CA PRO A 9 28.75 23.12 -29.43
C PRO A 9 27.91 22.07 -28.64
N ALA A 10 28.16 21.99 -27.32
CA ALA A 10 27.20 21.72 -26.24
C ALA A 10 27.43 20.47 -25.38
N SER A 11 28.44 20.55 -24.50
CA SER A 11 28.48 19.77 -23.25
C SER A 11 27.37 20.26 -22.32
N HIS A 12 26.26 19.53 -22.24
CA HIS A 12 25.26 19.70 -21.18
C HIS A 12 25.56 18.72 -20.05
N SER A 13 26.10 19.25 -18.97
CA SER A 13 26.20 18.61 -17.67
C SER A 13 24.78 18.49 -17.09
N ILE A 14 24.26 17.26 -17.00
CA ILE A 14 22.96 17.00 -16.38
C ILE A 14 23.20 16.78 -14.89
N ALA A 15 22.74 17.75 -14.11
CA ALA A 15 22.75 17.77 -12.65
C ALA A 15 21.74 16.76 -12.09
N THR A 16 22.21 15.87 -11.22
CA THR A 16 21.40 14.94 -10.42
C THR A 16 20.68 15.73 -9.32
N ARG A 17 19.37 15.97 -9.46
CA ARG A 17 18.52 16.46 -8.36
C ARG A 17 17.99 15.28 -7.56
N ALA A 18 18.62 15.04 -6.41
CA ALA A 18 18.07 14.23 -5.33
C ALA A 18 16.81 14.93 -4.77
N GLY A 19 15.64 14.35 -5.02
CA GLY A 19 14.37 14.78 -4.43
C GLY A 19 14.23 14.24 -3.01
N SER A 20 14.69 15.02 -2.03
CA SER A 20 14.40 14.81 -0.61
C SER A 20 12.95 15.21 -0.33
N TRP A 21 12.09 14.24 -0.03
CA TRP A 21 10.73 14.48 0.46
C TRP A 21 10.75 14.51 1.99
N ARG A 22 10.95 15.71 2.56
CA ARG A 22 10.65 15.98 3.96
C ARG A 22 9.16 16.27 4.10
N ALA A 23 8.41 15.31 4.66
CA ALA A 23 7.03 15.52 5.07
C ALA A 23 6.97 16.49 6.27
N LEU A 24 6.29 17.62 6.10
CA LEU A 24 5.85 18.48 7.20
C LEU A 24 4.63 17.85 7.87
N GLN A 25 4.79 17.32 9.08
CA GLN A 25 3.66 17.17 10.00
C GLN A 25 3.67 18.36 10.98
N ARG A 26 2.72 19.28 10.78
CA ARG A 26 2.39 20.32 11.76
C ARG A 26 1.45 19.70 12.78
N HIS A 27 1.95 19.42 13.98
CA HIS A 27 1.11 19.08 15.12
C HIS A 27 0.53 20.39 15.67
N SER A 28 -0.79 20.56 15.61
CA SER A 28 -1.50 21.63 16.33
C SER A 28 -2.07 21.02 17.60
N SER A 29 -1.30 21.08 18.68
CA SER A 29 -1.76 20.74 20.03
C SER A 29 -2.43 21.97 20.63
N VAL A 30 -3.76 21.93 20.82
CA VAL A 30 -4.49 22.97 21.54
C VAL A 30 -4.51 22.57 23.02
N ALA A 31 -3.67 23.22 23.83
CA ALA A 31 -3.66 23.06 25.27
C ALA A 31 -4.82 23.85 25.90
N PHE A 32 -5.77 23.16 26.51
CA PHE A 32 -6.75 23.76 27.42
C PHE A 32 -6.06 24.06 28.76
N LEU A 33 -5.89 25.34 29.09
CA LEU A 33 -5.59 25.75 30.47
C LEU A 33 -6.89 25.97 31.23
N SER A 34 -7.00 25.18 32.29
CA SER A 34 -7.97 25.27 33.37
C SER A 34 -7.55 26.38 34.33
N THR A 35 -8.45 27.31 34.63
CA THR A 35 -8.32 28.19 35.79
C THR A 35 -9.67 28.34 36.48
N SER A 36 -9.73 27.90 37.73
CA SER A 36 -10.87 27.96 38.64
C SER A 36 -10.71 29.17 39.57
N ALA A 37 -11.77 29.91 39.84
CA ALA A 37 -11.95 30.71 41.06
C ALA A 37 -13.43 31.09 41.27
N ALA A 38 -13.86 31.02 42.52
CA ALA A 38 -15.23 30.87 43.00
C ALA A 38 -15.84 32.15 43.65
N ALA A 39 -17.11 32.00 44.10
CA ALA A 39 -17.92 32.80 45.05
C ALA A 39 -18.76 33.96 44.45
N SER A 40 -20.06 34.19 44.71
CA SER A 40 -21.10 33.59 45.59
C SER A 40 -22.53 34.03 45.17
N GLU A 41 -23.49 33.11 45.33
CA GLU A 41 -24.97 33.11 45.61
C GLU A 41 -25.84 34.41 45.78
N PRO A 42 -27.19 34.32 45.96
CA PRO A 42 -28.23 33.46 45.35
C PRO A 42 -29.58 34.21 45.01
N SER A 43 -30.50 33.58 44.26
CA SER A 43 -31.97 33.60 44.55
C SER A 43 -32.86 32.82 43.56
N ALA A 44 -33.71 31.98 44.15
CA ALA A 44 -35.13 31.71 43.87
C ALA A 44 -35.61 30.92 42.62
N SER A 45 -35.98 29.65 42.91
CA SER A 45 -37.33 29.05 42.77
C SER A 45 -37.88 28.51 41.44
N ALA A 46 -38.59 27.37 41.59
CA ALA A 46 -39.52 26.62 40.72
C ALA A 46 -38.89 25.63 39.72
N SER A 47 -38.85 24.30 39.98
CA SER A 47 -39.93 23.28 40.01
C SER A 47 -40.55 22.95 38.65
N SER A 48 -40.18 21.80 38.07
CA SER A 48 -40.90 20.93 37.09
C SER A 48 -39.86 20.29 36.16
N GLU A 49 -39.89 19.04 35.69
CA GLU A 49 -40.62 17.81 35.99
C GLU A 49 -39.87 16.73 35.18
N GLN A 50 -39.90 15.49 35.65
CA GLN A 50 -39.31 14.35 34.96
C GLN A 50 -40.00 14.10 33.62
N GLN A 51 -39.21 13.83 32.58
CA GLN A 51 -39.68 12.97 31.50
C GLN A 51 -38.54 12.14 30.93
N GLN A 52 -38.54 10.86 31.34
CA GLN A 52 -37.92 9.76 30.61
C GLN A 52 -38.61 9.65 29.24
N ALA A 53 -37.81 9.74 28.18
CA ALA A 53 -38.18 9.24 26.87
C ALA A 53 -37.06 8.31 26.38
N SER A 54 -37.38 7.04 26.40
CA SER A 54 -36.70 5.93 25.74
C SER A 54 -36.68 6.08 24.22
N ALA A 55 -35.70 5.40 23.61
CA ALA A 55 -35.57 5.06 22.19
C ALA A 55 -34.97 6.13 21.25
N SER A 56 -33.67 6.02 21.04
CA SER A 56 -33.11 5.57 19.75
C SER A 56 -31.63 5.34 19.94
N ALA A 57 -31.21 4.07 19.92
CA ALA A 57 -29.81 3.73 19.72
C ALA A 57 -29.47 4.11 18.27
N SER A 58 -29.15 5.39 18.05
CA SER A 58 -28.50 5.84 16.84
C SER A 58 -27.11 5.21 16.85
N SER A 59 -26.94 4.13 16.09
CA SER A 59 -25.63 3.61 15.71
C SER A 59 -24.85 4.76 15.09
N SER A 60 -23.98 5.38 15.89
CA SER A 60 -22.99 6.33 15.44
C SER A 60 -21.98 5.57 14.60
N SER A 61 -22.30 5.30 13.34
CA SER A 61 -21.31 4.90 12.35
C SER A 61 -20.48 6.16 12.08
N SER A 62 -19.38 6.31 12.82
CA SER A 62 -18.29 7.19 12.42
C SER A 62 -18.02 6.94 10.93
N PRO A 63 -17.89 7.98 10.08
CA PRO A 63 -17.58 7.77 8.67
C PRO A 63 -16.26 7.02 8.60
N THR A 64 -16.31 5.77 8.13
CA THR A 64 -15.11 4.99 7.85
C THR A 64 -14.26 5.78 6.85
N PRO A 65 -12.96 5.97 7.13
CA PRO A 65 -12.09 6.69 6.22
C PRO A 65 -12.06 5.98 4.87
N LEU A 66 -12.06 6.74 3.78
CA LEU A 66 -12.00 6.19 2.42
C LEU A 66 -10.78 5.27 2.30
N THR A 67 -11.05 4.01 1.98
CA THR A 67 -10.03 2.97 1.80
C THR A 67 -9.72 2.76 0.33
N HIS A 68 -8.59 2.11 0.03
CA HIS A 68 -8.29 1.68 -1.34
C HIS A 68 -9.33 0.69 -1.90
N TYR A 69 -10.02 -0.05 -1.03
CA TYR A 69 -11.06 -1.00 -1.43
C TYR A 69 -12.30 -0.29 -1.98
N ASP A 70 -12.65 0.89 -1.45
CA ASP A 70 -13.80 1.69 -1.90
C ASP A 70 -13.66 2.22 -3.32
N ILE A 71 -12.44 2.19 -3.88
CA ILE A 71 -12.14 2.66 -5.24
C ILE A 71 -12.56 1.62 -6.29
N PHE A 72 -12.62 0.34 -5.92
CA PHE A 72 -12.92 -0.78 -6.81
C PHE A 72 -14.21 -1.52 -6.41
N PRO A 73 -15.37 -0.86 -6.43
CA PRO A 73 -16.62 -1.43 -5.93
C PRO A 73 -17.14 -2.61 -6.76
N GLU A 74 -16.75 -2.75 -8.04
CA GLU A 74 -17.19 -3.89 -8.84
C GLU A 74 -16.38 -5.16 -8.55
N THR A 75 -15.08 -5.00 -8.31
CA THR A 75 -14.19 -6.11 -7.96
C THR A 75 -14.28 -6.47 -6.49
N LEU A 76 -14.45 -5.48 -5.61
CA LEU A 76 -14.35 -5.62 -4.16
C LEU A 76 -15.61 -5.07 -3.44
N PRO A 77 -16.81 -5.61 -3.71
CA PRO A 77 -18.05 -5.08 -3.16
C PRO A 77 -18.17 -5.24 -1.64
N LEU A 78 -17.42 -6.18 -1.05
CA LEU A 78 -17.42 -6.47 0.39
C LEU A 78 -16.39 -5.65 1.17
N GLY A 79 -15.55 -4.88 0.48
CA GLY A 79 -14.49 -4.08 1.11
C GLY A 79 -13.32 -4.92 1.64
N PRO A 80 -12.57 -4.42 2.65
CA PRO A 80 -11.45 -5.14 3.23
C PRO A 80 -11.89 -6.32 4.13
N PRO A 81 -10.99 -7.28 4.41
CA PRO A 81 -11.19 -8.26 5.47
C PRO A 81 -11.46 -7.62 6.85
N PRO A 82 -12.35 -8.18 7.68
CA PRO A 82 -12.87 -9.56 7.62
C PRO A 82 -14.14 -9.75 6.77
N SER A 83 -14.76 -8.66 6.27
CA SER A 83 -15.99 -8.77 5.46
C SER A 83 -15.70 -9.22 4.02
N GLY A 84 -14.59 -8.74 3.45
CA GLY A 84 -14.06 -9.21 2.17
C GLY A 84 -12.97 -10.27 2.32
N HIS A 85 -12.41 -10.67 1.18
CA HIS A 85 -11.33 -11.66 1.10
C HIS A 85 -9.97 -10.98 0.98
N PHE A 86 -8.92 -11.63 1.48
CA PHE A 86 -7.55 -11.17 1.27
C PHE A 86 -7.07 -11.42 -0.17
N PRO A 87 -7.24 -12.64 -0.75
CA PRO A 87 -6.91 -12.87 -2.15
C PRO A 87 -7.84 -12.06 -3.07
N ILE A 88 -7.27 -11.41 -4.08
CA ILE A 88 -8.01 -10.60 -5.05
C ILE A 88 -7.76 -11.14 -6.46
N ASP A 89 -8.80 -11.23 -7.28
CA ASP A 89 -8.66 -11.46 -8.71
C ASP A 89 -7.99 -10.24 -9.38
N THR A 90 -6.68 -10.33 -9.60
CA THR A 90 -5.86 -9.28 -10.22
C THR A 90 -6.28 -8.97 -11.66
N ARG A 91 -6.90 -9.91 -12.38
CA ARG A 91 -7.40 -9.69 -13.75
C ARG A 91 -8.67 -8.85 -13.72
N ALA A 92 -9.58 -9.14 -12.81
CA ALA A 92 -10.78 -8.32 -12.60
C ALA A 92 -10.40 -6.91 -12.13
N LEU A 93 -9.49 -6.82 -11.15
CA LEU A 93 -8.99 -5.55 -10.63
C LEU A 93 -8.36 -4.70 -11.74
N ARG A 94 -7.51 -5.29 -12.59
CA ARG A 94 -6.89 -4.58 -13.73
C ARG A 94 -7.92 -4.07 -14.74
N ARG A 95 -8.97 -4.83 -15.01
CA ARG A 95 -10.04 -4.42 -15.93
C ARG A 95 -10.81 -3.22 -15.39
N GLU A 96 -11.17 -3.24 -14.11
CA GLU A 96 -11.83 -2.12 -13.46
C GLU A 96 -10.92 -0.88 -13.39
N PHE A 97 -9.65 -1.07 -13.04
CA PHE A 97 -8.62 -0.03 -13.04
C PHE A 97 -8.54 0.71 -14.38
N LEU A 98 -8.36 0.00 -15.50
CA LEU A 98 -8.26 0.61 -16.83
C LEU A 98 -9.52 1.42 -17.18
N ARG A 99 -10.70 0.93 -16.78
CA ARG A 99 -11.97 1.61 -17.01
C ARG A 99 -12.12 2.87 -16.16
N LEU A 100 -11.71 2.84 -14.90
CA LEU A 100 -11.70 4.02 -14.02
C LEU A 100 -10.71 5.06 -14.53
N GLN A 101 -9.50 4.64 -14.91
CA GLN A 101 -8.47 5.52 -15.44
C GLN A 101 -8.92 6.20 -16.74
N ALA A 102 -9.60 5.48 -17.64
CA ALA A 102 -10.17 6.06 -18.86
C ALA A 102 -11.25 7.12 -18.59
N ARG A 103 -12.05 6.96 -17.52
CA ARG A 103 -13.12 7.92 -17.16
C ARG A 103 -12.59 9.18 -16.46
N HIS A 104 -11.46 9.07 -15.76
CA HIS A 104 -10.92 10.13 -14.91
C HIS A 104 -9.60 10.72 -15.43
N HIS A 105 -9.24 10.45 -16.70
CA HIS A 105 -7.98 10.88 -17.27
C HIS A 105 -7.87 12.41 -17.34
N PRO A 106 -6.77 13.02 -16.86
CA PRO A 106 -6.63 14.48 -16.78
C PRO A 106 -6.62 15.18 -18.14
N ASP A 107 -6.25 14.47 -19.22
CA ASP A 107 -6.25 15.02 -20.59
C ASP A 107 -7.66 15.31 -21.13
N MET A 108 -8.70 14.80 -20.47
CA MET A 108 -10.08 15.15 -20.80
C MET A 108 -10.48 16.54 -20.30
N HIS A 109 -9.63 17.21 -19.51
CA HIS A 109 -9.93 18.50 -18.89
C HIS A 109 -8.93 19.59 -19.32
N PRO A 110 -9.42 20.80 -19.64
CA PRO A 110 -8.54 21.93 -19.91
C PRO A 110 -7.77 22.33 -18.63
N PRO A 111 -6.62 23.00 -18.76
CA PRO A 111 -5.86 23.50 -17.61
C PRO A 111 -6.74 24.30 -16.64
N GLY A 112 -6.69 23.94 -15.35
CA GLY A 112 -7.50 24.58 -14.31
C GLY A 112 -7.85 23.64 -13.16
N PRO A 113 -8.71 24.07 -12.22
CA PRO A 113 -9.05 23.30 -11.02
C PRO A 113 -9.63 21.90 -11.30
N LEU A 114 -10.36 21.75 -12.41
CA LEU A 114 -10.92 20.47 -12.84
C LEU A 114 -9.82 19.48 -13.25
N LYS A 115 -8.79 19.96 -13.96
CA LYS A 115 -7.63 19.13 -14.32
C LYS A 115 -6.86 18.69 -13.08
N THR A 116 -6.61 19.59 -12.12
CA THR A 116 -5.95 19.22 -10.85
C THR A 116 -6.76 18.17 -10.06
N ARG A 117 -8.09 18.27 -10.05
CA ARG A 117 -8.95 17.25 -9.42
C ARG A 117 -8.87 15.91 -10.14
N ALA A 118 -8.83 15.91 -11.47
CA ALA A 118 -8.67 14.70 -12.27
C ALA A 118 -7.29 14.05 -12.09
N GLU A 119 -6.22 14.85 -11.98
CA GLU A 119 -4.87 14.40 -11.65
C GLU A 119 -4.84 13.74 -10.27
N ALA A 120 -5.43 14.38 -9.24
CA ALA A 120 -5.51 13.81 -7.90
C ALA A 120 -6.32 12.50 -7.86
N THR A 121 -7.43 12.44 -8.61
CA THR A 121 -8.25 11.23 -8.71
C THR A 121 -7.50 10.10 -9.41
N SER A 122 -6.80 10.41 -10.50
CA SER A 122 -5.97 9.43 -11.23
C SER A 122 -4.81 8.91 -10.39
N ALA A 123 -4.15 9.78 -9.61
CA ALA A 123 -3.11 9.38 -8.68
C ALA A 123 -3.67 8.41 -7.62
N LEU A 124 -4.81 8.74 -7.02
CA LEU A 124 -5.48 7.88 -6.03
C LEU A 124 -5.84 6.50 -6.61
N ILE A 125 -6.38 6.44 -7.83
CA ILE A 125 -6.71 5.17 -8.52
C ILE A 125 -5.44 4.34 -8.75
N ASN A 126 -4.34 4.97 -9.20
CA ASN A 126 -3.08 4.29 -9.42
C ASN A 126 -2.49 3.72 -8.14
N ASP A 127 -2.51 4.50 -7.06
CA ASP A 127 -1.96 4.08 -5.78
C ASP A 127 -2.74 2.90 -5.21
N ALA A 128 -4.08 2.98 -5.22
CA ALA A 128 -4.92 1.87 -4.79
C ALA A 128 -4.74 0.62 -5.65
N TYR A 129 -4.65 0.76 -6.98
CA TYR A 129 -4.37 -0.38 -7.86
C TYR A 129 -3.03 -1.03 -7.53
N LYS A 130 -1.95 -0.25 -7.40
CA LYS A 130 -0.62 -0.76 -7.07
C LYS A 130 -0.63 -1.49 -5.73
N THR A 131 -1.22 -0.89 -4.71
CA THR A 131 -1.32 -1.48 -3.37
C THR A 131 -2.13 -2.77 -3.37
N LEU A 132 -3.30 -2.79 -4.03
CA LEU A 132 -4.17 -3.95 -4.01
C LEU A 132 -3.73 -5.06 -4.98
N ALA A 133 -3.01 -4.74 -6.06
CA ALA A 133 -2.55 -5.75 -7.01
C ALA A 133 -1.37 -6.57 -6.48
N ASN A 134 -0.50 -5.99 -5.66
CA ASN A 134 0.64 -6.68 -5.05
C ASN A 134 0.24 -7.26 -3.68
N PRO A 135 0.36 -8.58 -3.45
CA PRO A 135 -0.10 -9.21 -2.22
C PRO A 135 0.66 -8.73 -0.97
N LEU A 136 1.96 -8.42 -1.09
CA LEU A 136 2.75 -7.86 0.01
C LEU A 136 2.28 -6.45 0.36
N LEU A 137 2.12 -5.56 -0.63
CA LEU A 137 1.62 -4.21 -0.38
C LEU A 137 0.20 -4.23 0.18
N ARG A 138 -0.64 -5.16 -0.26
CA ARG A 138 -1.99 -5.38 0.25
C ARG A 138 -1.96 -5.78 1.73
N ALA A 139 -1.10 -6.73 2.11
CA ALA A 139 -0.92 -7.16 3.49
C ALA A 139 -0.43 -6.01 4.39
N GLN A 140 0.60 -5.28 3.95
CA GLN A 140 1.13 -4.10 4.65
C GLN A 140 0.06 -3.02 4.81
N TYR A 141 -0.73 -2.77 3.77
CA TYR A 141 -1.83 -1.82 3.83
C TYR A 141 -2.88 -2.23 4.87
N LEU A 142 -3.35 -3.48 4.85
CA LEU A 142 -4.32 -3.99 5.82
C LEU A 142 -3.80 -3.99 7.26
N LEU A 143 -2.50 -4.21 7.46
CA LEU A 143 -1.84 -4.11 8.77
C LEU A 143 -1.73 -2.64 9.22
N SER A 144 -1.44 -1.71 8.31
CA SER A 144 -1.38 -0.29 8.64
C SER A 144 -2.75 0.29 9.03
N LEU A 145 -3.84 -0.21 8.43
CA LEU A 145 -5.20 0.10 8.87
C LEU A 145 -5.48 -0.36 10.32
N ARG A 146 -4.73 -1.34 10.81
CA ARG A 146 -4.77 -1.85 12.20
C ARG A 146 -3.69 -1.22 13.10
N GLY A 147 -2.99 -0.20 12.61
CA GLY A 147 -1.95 0.51 13.36
C GLY A 147 -0.60 -0.21 13.41
N VAL A 148 -0.39 -1.24 12.58
CA VAL A 148 0.89 -1.96 12.48
C VAL A 148 1.60 -1.58 11.19
N ASP A 149 2.74 -0.91 11.30
CA ASP A 149 3.61 -0.63 10.16
C ASP A 149 4.66 -1.74 10.01
N VAL A 150 4.55 -2.51 8.93
CA VAL A 150 5.51 -3.56 8.56
C VAL A 150 6.48 -3.08 7.47
N ALA A 151 6.14 -2.00 6.76
CA ALA A 151 6.93 -1.52 5.63
C ALA A 151 8.22 -0.82 6.07
N THR A 152 8.19 -0.13 7.21
CA THR A 152 9.34 0.64 7.74
C THR A 152 10.14 -0.08 8.82
N ASP A 153 9.67 -1.25 9.26
CA ASP A 153 10.28 -1.99 10.37
C ASP A 153 11.43 -2.85 9.84
N GLU A 154 12.59 -2.22 9.63
CA GLU A 154 13.85 -2.87 9.19
C GLU A 154 14.31 -3.98 10.16
N THR A 155 13.82 -3.98 11.40
CA THR A 155 14.12 -5.01 12.40
C THR A 155 13.30 -6.30 12.21
N MET A 156 12.28 -6.27 11.35
CA MET A 156 11.49 -7.44 10.97
C MET A 156 12.24 -8.27 9.93
N GLN A 157 13.30 -8.96 10.34
CA GLN A 157 13.87 -10.07 9.58
C GLN A 157 13.29 -11.39 10.09
N VAL A 158 13.22 -12.39 9.21
CA VAL A 158 12.80 -13.72 9.63
C VAL A 158 14.00 -14.44 10.21
N ASP A 159 13.94 -14.76 11.50
CA ASP A 159 14.89 -15.65 12.21
C ASP A 159 14.51 -17.14 12.02
N ASP A 160 14.07 -17.52 10.82
CA ASP A 160 13.76 -18.91 10.47
C ASP A 160 14.83 -19.45 9.53
N PRO A 161 15.77 -20.28 10.03
CA PRO A 161 16.83 -20.85 9.21
C PRO A 161 16.32 -21.65 8.02
N SER A 162 15.14 -22.28 8.15
CA SER A 162 14.56 -23.08 7.07
C SER A 162 14.07 -22.20 5.92
N LEU A 163 13.44 -21.06 6.24
CA LEU A 163 13.06 -20.07 5.24
C LEU A 163 14.28 -19.49 4.53
N LEU A 164 15.30 -19.09 5.29
CA LEU A 164 16.49 -18.46 4.74
C LEU A 164 17.26 -19.40 3.81
N ALA A 165 17.33 -20.70 4.14
CA ALA A 165 17.93 -21.70 3.26
C ALA A 165 17.19 -21.79 1.91
N VAL A 166 15.86 -21.83 1.92
CA VAL A 166 15.05 -21.87 0.69
C VAL A 166 15.22 -20.60 -0.15
N VAL A 167 15.32 -19.44 0.50
CA VAL A 167 15.53 -18.16 -0.20
C VAL A 167 16.91 -18.11 -0.84
N LEU A 168 17.94 -18.59 -0.15
CA LEU A 168 19.29 -18.66 -0.69
C LEU A 168 19.36 -19.61 -1.89
N GLU A 169 18.81 -20.81 -1.77
CA GLU A 169 18.71 -21.80 -2.85
C GLU A 169 18.00 -21.21 -4.08
N ALA A 170 16.86 -20.54 -3.88
CA ALA A 170 16.16 -19.86 -4.98
C ALA A 170 17.02 -18.78 -5.66
N HIS A 171 17.86 -18.06 -4.93
CA HIS A 171 18.77 -17.08 -5.52
C HIS A 171 19.94 -17.71 -6.27
N GLU A 172 20.45 -18.85 -5.80
CA GLU A 172 21.46 -19.64 -6.50
C GLU A 172 20.89 -20.18 -7.83
N ASP A 173 19.70 -20.79 -7.80
CA ASP A 173 19.01 -21.27 -9.00
C ASP A 173 18.80 -20.14 -10.05
N ILE A 174 18.44 -18.94 -9.60
CA ILE A 174 18.28 -17.77 -10.48
C ILE A 174 19.61 -17.33 -11.10
N SER A 175 20.70 -17.41 -10.33
CA SER A 175 22.03 -17.04 -10.79
C SER A 175 22.63 -18.06 -11.76
N ASP A 176 22.32 -19.34 -11.57
CA ASP A 176 22.88 -20.46 -12.35
C ASP A 176 22.06 -20.77 -13.61
N ALA A 177 20.87 -20.17 -13.77
CA ALA A 177 20.05 -20.33 -14.96
C ALA A 177 20.73 -19.76 -16.21
N ASP A 178 20.78 -20.57 -17.27
CA ASP A 178 21.28 -20.14 -18.59
C ASP A 178 20.13 -19.66 -19.48
N LYS A 179 18.92 -20.20 -19.30
CA LYS A 179 17.74 -19.93 -20.12
C LYS A 179 16.49 -19.73 -19.27
N GLU A 180 15.49 -19.05 -19.84
CA GLU A 180 14.20 -18.81 -19.16
C GLU A 180 13.47 -20.12 -18.80
N GLU A 181 13.67 -21.18 -19.59
CA GLU A 181 13.09 -22.51 -19.36
C GLU A 181 13.57 -23.14 -18.04
N ASP A 182 14.81 -22.87 -17.62
CA ASP A 182 15.40 -23.39 -16.37
C ASP A 182 14.67 -22.82 -15.14
N LEU A 183 14.09 -21.62 -15.27
CA LEU A 183 13.39 -20.92 -14.20
C LEU A 183 11.90 -21.27 -14.12
N ALA A 184 11.36 -22.03 -15.07
CA ALA A 184 9.92 -22.31 -15.14
C ALA A 184 9.41 -23.05 -13.90
N GLU A 185 10.16 -24.03 -13.40
CA GLU A 185 9.83 -24.77 -12.18
C GLU A 185 9.90 -23.87 -10.95
N LEU A 186 10.98 -23.09 -10.80
CA LEU A 186 11.15 -22.17 -9.68
C LEU A 186 10.03 -21.11 -9.64
N ARG A 187 9.61 -20.58 -10.80
CA ARG A 187 8.45 -19.69 -10.90
C ARG A 187 7.18 -20.35 -10.38
N ALA A 188 6.89 -21.58 -10.82
CA ALA A 188 5.69 -22.30 -10.39
C ALA A 188 5.70 -22.59 -8.88
N VAL A 189 6.84 -23.02 -8.34
CA VAL A 189 7.02 -23.26 -6.89
C VAL A 189 6.86 -21.97 -6.09
N ASN A 190 7.46 -20.87 -6.54
CA ASN A 190 7.35 -19.59 -5.84
C ASN A 190 5.93 -19.01 -5.90
N ASP A 191 5.24 -19.15 -7.04
CA ASP A 191 3.83 -18.74 -7.16
C ASP A 191 2.92 -19.56 -6.23
N ALA A 192 3.19 -20.87 -6.05
CA ALA A 192 2.49 -21.68 -5.06
C ALA A 192 2.75 -21.21 -3.63
N ARG A 193 4.00 -20.89 -3.26
CA ARG A 193 4.36 -20.34 -1.93
C ARG A 193 3.67 -19.01 -1.66
N ILE A 194 3.55 -18.14 -2.68
CA ILE A 194 2.77 -16.90 -2.57
C ILE A 194 1.30 -17.23 -2.29
N GLY A 195 0.69 -18.13 -3.07
CA GLY A 195 -0.71 -18.53 -2.87
C GLY A 195 -0.99 -19.13 -1.49
N GLU A 196 -0.09 -19.97 -0.97
CA GLU A 196 -0.16 -20.49 0.40
C GLU A 196 -0.11 -19.36 1.43
N SER A 197 0.80 -18.40 1.25
CA SER A 197 0.93 -17.24 2.15
C SER A 197 -0.31 -16.34 2.09
N GLU A 198 -0.92 -16.16 0.91
CA GLU A 198 -2.19 -15.44 0.78
C GLU A 198 -3.32 -16.16 1.53
N GLY A 199 -3.35 -17.49 1.52
CA GLY A 199 -4.32 -18.28 2.29
C GLY A 199 -4.16 -18.15 3.80
N VAL A 200 -2.92 -18.15 4.30
CA VAL A 200 -2.62 -17.91 5.72
C VAL A 200 -3.02 -16.49 6.13
N LEU A 201 -2.72 -15.50 5.28
CA LEU A 201 -3.14 -14.11 5.50
C LEU A 201 -4.66 -13.96 5.48
N GLU A 202 -5.36 -14.68 4.61
CA GLU A 202 -6.82 -14.68 4.56
C GLU A 202 -7.41 -15.11 5.91
N GLU A 203 -6.94 -16.24 6.47
CA GLU A 203 -7.41 -16.71 7.77
C GLU A 203 -7.04 -15.72 8.88
N ALA A 204 -5.78 -15.26 8.91
CA ALA A 204 -5.32 -14.33 9.93
C ALA A 204 -6.13 -13.03 9.95
N PHE A 205 -6.48 -12.47 8.79
CA PHE A 205 -7.32 -11.28 8.72
C PHE A 205 -8.80 -11.55 9.00
N ARG A 206 -9.29 -12.77 8.75
CA ARG A 206 -10.65 -13.18 9.09
C ARG A 206 -10.84 -13.32 10.60
N GLU A 207 -9.84 -13.89 11.28
CA GLU A 207 -9.81 -14.07 12.74
C GLU A 207 -9.29 -12.83 13.49
N ASP A 208 -8.85 -11.80 12.76
CA ASP A 208 -8.20 -10.59 13.29
C ASP A 208 -6.91 -10.87 14.10
N ASP A 209 -6.20 -11.97 13.77
CA ASP A 209 -4.89 -12.32 14.32
C ASP A 209 -3.78 -11.47 13.66
N VAL A 210 -3.63 -10.25 14.18
CA VAL A 210 -2.61 -9.29 13.73
C VAL A 210 -1.18 -9.83 13.89
N PRO A 211 -0.79 -10.49 14.99
CA PRO A 211 0.53 -11.13 15.10
C PRO A 211 0.81 -12.17 14.02
N ALA A 212 -0.14 -13.04 13.70
CA ALA A 212 0.02 -14.03 12.63
C ALA A 212 0.14 -13.36 11.26
N ALA A 213 -0.73 -12.40 10.96
CA ALA A 213 -0.66 -11.63 9.72
C ALA A 213 0.67 -10.88 9.59
N LYS A 214 1.21 -10.34 10.69
CA LYS A 214 2.53 -9.68 10.70
C LYS A 214 3.63 -10.68 10.31
N ARG A 215 3.70 -11.84 10.96
CA ARG A 215 4.73 -12.87 10.66
C ARG A 215 4.64 -13.33 9.20
N GLU A 216 3.43 -13.61 8.73
CA GLU A 216 3.23 -14.08 7.35
C GLU A 216 3.57 -12.98 6.32
N ALA A 217 3.27 -11.71 6.60
CA ALA A 217 3.65 -10.60 5.72
C ALA A 217 5.18 -10.48 5.56
N VAL A 218 5.96 -10.75 6.62
CA VAL A 218 7.43 -10.75 6.51
C VAL A 218 7.91 -11.93 5.66
N LYS A 219 7.33 -13.13 5.82
CA LYS A 219 7.63 -14.29 4.98
C LYS A 219 7.28 -14.03 3.50
N LEU A 220 6.09 -13.48 3.24
CA LEU A 220 5.62 -13.11 1.91
C LEU A 220 6.56 -12.13 1.20
N ARG A 221 7.25 -11.25 1.94
CA ARG A 221 8.25 -10.34 1.37
C ARG A 221 9.34 -11.10 0.61
N TYR A 222 9.84 -12.21 1.16
CA TYR A 222 10.86 -13.01 0.51
C TYR A 222 10.36 -13.65 -0.79
N TRP A 223 9.14 -14.21 -0.80
CA TRP A 223 8.54 -14.78 -2.01
C TRP A 223 8.29 -13.74 -3.10
N VAL A 224 7.83 -12.54 -2.71
CA VAL A 224 7.64 -11.43 -3.65
C VAL A 224 8.98 -10.94 -4.20
N ASN A 225 10.03 -10.90 -3.38
CA ASN A 225 11.38 -10.53 -3.84
C ASN A 225 11.92 -11.56 -4.84
N ILE A 226 11.79 -12.87 -4.55
CA ILE A 226 12.16 -13.93 -5.49
C ILE A 226 11.37 -13.79 -6.80
N LYS A 227 10.06 -13.54 -6.72
CA LYS A 227 9.24 -13.28 -7.92
C LYS A 227 9.78 -12.11 -8.74
N GLN A 228 10.15 -11.01 -8.10
CA GLN A 228 10.75 -9.86 -8.77
C GLN A 228 12.09 -10.20 -9.39
N SER A 229 12.96 -10.96 -8.71
CA SER A 229 14.23 -11.44 -9.26
C SER A 229 14.01 -12.31 -10.50
N LEU A 230 13.02 -13.21 -10.47
CA LEU A 230 12.63 -14.02 -11.62
C LEU A 230 12.10 -13.15 -12.76
N ASP A 231 11.17 -12.23 -12.50
CA ASP A 231 10.57 -11.36 -13.51
C ASP A 231 11.57 -10.39 -14.15
N ASN A 232 12.63 -10.02 -13.43
CA ASN A 232 13.71 -9.14 -13.90
C ASN A 232 14.91 -9.91 -14.49
N TRP A 233 14.88 -11.25 -14.49
CA TRP A 233 15.96 -12.06 -15.06
C TRP A 233 16.02 -11.87 -16.58
N GLU A 234 17.21 -11.69 -17.14
CA GLU A 234 17.45 -11.53 -18.56
C GLU A 234 18.62 -12.43 -19.00
N GLU A 235 18.46 -13.14 -20.12
CA GLU A 235 19.49 -14.03 -20.67
C GLU A 235 20.82 -13.28 -20.89
N GLY A 236 21.90 -13.82 -20.35
CA GLY A 236 23.26 -13.27 -20.53
C GLY A 236 23.57 -11.98 -19.75
N ARG A 237 22.68 -11.50 -18.87
CA ARG A 237 23.01 -10.45 -17.90
C ARG A 237 23.25 -11.04 -16.50
N PRO A 238 24.31 -10.63 -15.80
CA PRO A 238 24.51 -11.07 -14.42
C PRO A 238 23.38 -10.54 -13.53
N VAL A 239 22.80 -11.44 -12.73
CA VAL A 239 21.72 -11.13 -11.79
C VAL A 239 22.23 -10.18 -10.72
N VAL A 240 21.68 -8.96 -10.66
CA VAL A 240 21.93 -8.04 -9.56
C VAL A 240 20.92 -8.32 -8.46
N LEU A 241 21.36 -9.00 -7.40
CA LEU A 241 20.57 -9.22 -6.19
C LEU A 241 20.25 -7.86 -5.54
N GLN A 242 18.98 -7.46 -5.52
CA GLN A 242 18.52 -6.33 -4.71
C GLN A 242 18.30 -6.83 -3.28
N HIS A 243 19.17 -6.41 -2.36
CA HIS A 243 19.10 -6.68 -0.93
C HIS A 243 18.15 -5.73 -0.21
#